data_AF-X0V2I5-F1
#
_entry.id   AF-X0V2I5-F1
#
_cell.length_a   1.000
_cell.length_b   1.000
_cell.length_c   1.000
_cell.angle_alpha   90.00
_cell.angle_beta   90.00
_cell.angle_gamma   90.00
#
_symmetry.space_group_name_H-M   'P 1'
#
loop_
_entity.id
_entity.type
_entity.pdbx_description
1 polymer ?
#
loop_
_entity_poly.entity_id
_entity_poly.type
_entity_poly.pdbx_seq_one_letter_code
_entity_poly.pdbx_strand_id
1 'polypeptide(L)'
;MQSKQILSIVILSLAFLIQSRFFVNAADKPAVDSRANQILKQMGDYLKKADRFTFNSEAYFEQVLESGQKLQYNSIAKVAIQRPNRLRVDSRGDVANESYYYNGKRITHFDHRSNTYASVKVPATIDAAIDFLATQYGLTPPLADLAYKDP
;
A
#
# COMPACT_ATOMS: atom_id res chain seq x y z
N MET A 1 12.60 -42.45 -78.94
CA MET A 1 13.74 -43.36 -78.71
C MET A 1 14.05 -43.30 -77.22
N GLN A 2 13.71 -44.39 -76.49
CA GLN A 2 14.17 -44.86 -75.16
C GLN A 2 14.29 -43.86 -73.97
N SER A 3 13.42 -43.92 -72.95
CA SER A 3 13.30 -44.89 -71.83
C SER A 3 14.18 -44.56 -70.60
N LYS A 4 13.52 -44.49 -69.43
CA LYS A 4 13.88 -44.98 -68.08
C LYS A 4 12.89 -44.33 -67.06
N GLN A 5 11.84 -44.98 -66.56
CA GLN A 5 11.81 -45.96 -65.43
C GLN A 5 12.53 -45.39 -64.19
N ILE A 6 11.93 -45.11 -63.03
CA ILE A 6 11.26 -45.99 -62.02
C ILE A 6 10.71 -45.07 -60.90
N LEU A 7 9.42 -45.20 -60.49
CA LEU A 7 8.94 -45.69 -59.17
C LEU A 7 9.63 -45.02 -57.96
N SER A 8 8.96 -44.38 -56.99
CA SER A 8 8.14 -45.02 -55.95
C SER A 8 7.90 -44.00 -54.80
N ILE A 9 6.87 -44.22 -53.96
CA ILE A 9 6.75 -43.79 -52.53
C ILE A 9 6.27 -42.34 -52.27
N VAL A 10 5.22 -41.99 -51.50
CA VAL A 10 4.33 -42.70 -50.55
C VAL A 10 3.15 -41.77 -50.19
N ILE A 11 1.92 -42.30 -50.28
CA ILE A 11 0.85 -42.33 -49.24
C ILE A 11 0.56 -40.99 -48.51
N LEU A 12 -0.55 -40.32 -48.85
CA LEU A 12 -1.82 -40.37 -48.09
C LEU A 12 -1.69 -39.87 -46.62
N SER A 13 -1.77 -38.56 -46.41
CA SER A 13 -2.01 -37.97 -45.07
C SER A 13 -3.46 -37.46 -44.98
N LEU A 14 -4.38 -38.41 -44.99
CA LEU A 14 -5.73 -38.25 -44.45
C LEU A 14 -5.68 -38.58 -42.94
N ALA A 15 -6.40 -37.80 -42.14
CA ALA A 15 -6.63 -37.96 -40.70
C ALA A 15 -5.61 -37.30 -39.74
N PHE A 16 -5.77 -36.00 -39.51
CA PHE A 16 -5.64 -35.45 -38.16
C PHE A 16 -6.50 -34.18 -37.99
N LEU A 17 -7.80 -34.33 -38.26
CA LEU A 17 -8.81 -33.42 -37.71
C LEU A 17 -9.07 -33.88 -36.28
N ILE A 18 -9.14 -32.93 -35.34
CA ILE A 18 -9.39 -33.09 -33.90
C ILE A 18 -8.13 -33.37 -33.04
N GLN A 19 -7.29 -32.34 -32.88
CA GLN A 19 -6.82 -32.01 -31.53
C GLN A 19 -7.49 -30.71 -31.09
N SER A 20 -8.74 -30.82 -30.65
CA SER A 20 -9.27 -29.87 -29.69
C SER A 20 -8.38 -29.95 -28.46
N ARG A 21 -7.37 -29.09 -28.42
CA ARG A 21 -6.65 -28.78 -27.21
C ARG A 21 -7.69 -28.32 -26.21
N PHE A 22 -8.04 -29.18 -25.26
CA PHE A 22 -8.48 -28.70 -23.96
C PHE A 22 -7.28 -27.97 -23.37
N PHE A 23 -7.07 -26.73 -23.79
CA PHE A 23 -6.51 -25.76 -22.88
C PHE A 23 -7.54 -25.67 -21.77
N VAL A 24 -7.34 -26.48 -20.73
CA VAL A 24 -7.75 -26.04 -19.40
C VAL A 24 -6.98 -24.74 -19.23
N ASN A 25 -7.66 -23.62 -19.50
CA ASN A 25 -7.27 -22.36 -18.87
C ASN A 25 -7.27 -22.71 -17.39
N ALA A 26 -6.09 -22.94 -16.83
CA ALA A 26 -5.91 -22.80 -15.40
C ALA A 26 -6.37 -21.38 -15.15
N ALA A 27 -7.64 -21.21 -14.75
CA ALA A 27 -8.17 -19.93 -14.37
C ALA A 27 -7.17 -19.39 -13.35
N ASP A 28 -6.51 -18.29 -13.69
CA ASP A 28 -5.55 -17.65 -12.82
C ASP A 28 -6.21 -17.53 -11.46
N LYS A 29 -5.72 -18.32 -10.49
CA LYS A 29 -6.17 -18.17 -9.12
C LYS A 29 -5.89 -16.71 -8.79
N PRO A 30 -6.89 -15.94 -8.32
CA PRO A 30 -6.65 -14.55 -7.98
C PRO A 30 -5.45 -14.48 -7.03
N ALA A 31 -4.53 -13.55 -7.30
CA ALA A 31 -3.29 -13.40 -6.53
C ALA A 31 -3.54 -13.16 -5.03
N VAL A 32 -4.77 -12.76 -4.67
CA VAL A 32 -5.25 -12.56 -3.31
C VAL A 32 -6.42 -13.51 -3.04
N ASP A 33 -6.38 -14.18 -1.90
CA ASP A 33 -7.46 -15.02 -1.42
C ASP A 33 -8.75 -14.21 -1.21
N SER A 34 -9.88 -14.74 -1.68
CA SER A 34 -11.15 -14.03 -1.66
C SER A 34 -11.66 -13.75 -0.24
N ARG A 35 -11.39 -14.64 0.72
CA ARG A 35 -11.76 -14.44 2.13
C ARG A 35 -10.88 -13.38 2.77
N ALA A 36 -9.59 -13.36 2.47
CA ALA A 36 -8.69 -12.30 2.96
C ALA A 36 -9.18 -10.91 2.49
N ASN A 37 -9.54 -10.80 1.20
CA ASN A 37 -10.08 -9.56 0.65
C ASN A 37 -11.41 -9.15 1.32
N GLN A 38 -12.30 -10.11 1.59
CA GLN A 38 -13.55 -9.85 2.30
C GLN A 38 -13.32 -9.31 3.72
N ILE A 39 -12.38 -9.90 4.48
CA ILE A 39 -12.07 -9.44 5.84
C ILE A 39 -11.47 -8.03 5.82
N LEU A 40 -10.53 -7.77 4.90
CA LEU A 40 -9.94 -6.44 4.75
C LEU A 40 -11.02 -5.40 4.40
N LYS A 41 -11.93 -5.73 3.47
CA LYS A 41 -13.04 -4.85 3.11
C LYS A 41 -13.98 -4.59 4.30
N GLN A 42 -14.27 -5.60 5.12
CA GLN A 42 -15.10 -5.41 6.31
C GLN A 42 -14.47 -4.45 7.32
N MET A 43 -13.14 -4.53 7.50
CA MET A 43 -12.40 -3.58 8.33
C MET A 43 -12.47 -2.15 7.74
N GLY A 44 -12.22 -1.99 6.44
CA GLY A 44 -12.32 -0.70 5.76
C GLY A 44 -13.72 -0.10 5.83
N ASP A 45 -14.76 -0.90 5.56
CA ASP A 45 -16.17 -0.49 5.66
C ASP A 45 -16.55 -0.06 7.09
N TYR A 46 -15.97 -0.68 8.12
CA TYR A 46 -16.15 -0.27 9.51
C TYR A 46 -15.49 1.09 9.79
N LEU A 47 -14.22 1.26 9.41
CA LEU A 47 -13.48 2.51 9.62
C LEU A 47 -14.06 3.68 8.82
N LYS A 48 -14.52 3.45 7.59
CA LYS A 48 -15.17 4.44 6.70
C LYS A 48 -16.37 5.14 7.35
N LYS A 49 -17.13 4.39 8.17
CA LYS A 49 -18.33 4.87 8.88
C LYS A 49 -18.00 5.67 10.15
N ALA A 50 -16.78 5.56 10.68
CA ALA A 50 -16.38 6.26 11.89
C ALA A 50 -15.92 7.70 11.60
N ASP A 51 -16.72 8.72 11.89
CA ASP A 51 -16.27 10.10 11.69
C ASP A 51 -15.23 10.55 12.73
N ARG A 52 -15.16 9.87 13.87
CA ARG A 52 -14.19 10.12 14.95
C ARG A 52 -13.70 8.81 15.54
N PHE A 53 -12.39 8.67 15.68
CA PHE A 53 -11.80 7.51 16.33
C PHE A 53 -10.37 7.81 16.78
N THR A 54 -9.88 6.97 17.68
CA THR A 54 -8.51 6.99 18.16
C THR A 54 -7.91 5.61 18.09
N PHE A 55 -6.61 5.52 17.85
CA PHE A 55 -5.88 4.27 17.99
C PHE A 55 -4.49 4.52 18.53
N ASN A 56 -3.91 3.49 19.13
CA ASN A 56 -2.50 3.45 19.50
C ASN A 56 -1.79 2.54 18.50
N SER A 57 -0.57 2.89 18.14
CA SER A 57 0.29 2.03 17.33
C SER A 57 1.66 1.89 17.97
N GLU A 58 2.27 0.75 17.73
CA GLU A 58 3.68 0.51 18.01
C GLU A 58 4.31 0.11 16.67
N ALA A 59 5.43 0.73 16.35
CA ALA A 59 6.14 0.50 15.10
C ALA A 59 7.60 0.21 15.39
N TYR A 60 8.14 -0.77 14.66
CA TYR A 60 9.53 -1.17 14.67
C TYR A 60 10.08 -0.98 13.27
N PHE A 61 11.23 -0.34 13.14
CA PHE A 61 11.89 -0.16 11.84
C PHE A 61 13.37 -0.47 11.95
N GLU A 62 13.91 -1.10 10.92
CA GLU A 62 15.32 -1.43 10.84
C GLU A 62 16.01 -0.54 9.81
N GLN A 63 17.14 0.03 10.20
CA GLN A 63 18.09 0.62 9.28
C GLN A 63 19.27 -0.33 9.09
N VAL A 64 19.51 -0.74 7.85
CA VAL A 64 20.71 -1.50 7.48
C VAL A 64 21.82 -0.49 7.19
N LEU A 65 22.90 -0.56 7.97
CA LEU A 65 24.09 0.26 7.76
C LEU A 65 24.91 -0.25 6.58
N GLU A 66 25.82 0.57 6.06
CA GLU A 66 26.75 0.18 5.00
C GLU A 66 27.64 -1.02 5.40
N SER A 67 27.88 -1.20 6.71
CA SER A 67 28.60 -2.35 7.26
C SER A 67 27.80 -3.67 7.20
N GLY A 68 26.51 -3.62 6.85
CA GLY A 68 25.57 -4.75 6.91
C GLY A 68 24.94 -4.97 8.28
N GLN A 69 25.32 -4.18 9.30
CA GLN A 69 24.66 -4.22 10.62
C GLN A 69 23.25 -3.63 10.56
N LYS A 70 22.34 -4.19 11.36
CA LYS A 70 20.97 -3.68 11.50
C LYS A 70 20.82 -2.93 12.81
N LEU A 71 20.32 -1.71 12.73
CA LEU A 71 19.84 -0.94 13.88
C LEU A 71 18.32 -0.99 13.89
N GLN A 72 17.75 -1.58 14.93
CA GLN A 72 16.31 -1.55 15.14
C GLN A 72 15.95 -0.36 16.01
N TYR A 73 14.92 0.37 15.59
CA TYR A 73 14.32 1.46 16.33
C TYR A 73 12.86 1.14 16.63
N ASN A 74 12.37 1.63 17.76
CA ASN A 74 10.95 1.55 18.10
C ASN A 74 10.30 2.93 18.17
N SER A 75 8.99 2.96 18.02
CA SER A 75 8.17 4.12 18.32
C SER A 75 6.76 3.70 18.70
N ILE A 76 6.15 4.48 19.60
CA ILE A 76 4.74 4.43 19.91
C ILE A 76 4.07 5.70 19.40
N ALA A 77 2.83 5.59 18.94
CA ALA A 77 2.03 6.75 18.59
C ALA A 77 0.60 6.63 19.13
N LYS A 78 0.04 7.77 19.55
CA LYS A 78 -1.38 7.95 19.81
C LYS A 78 -1.95 8.82 18.70
N VAL A 79 -2.94 8.29 17.99
CA VAL A 79 -3.56 8.95 16.85
C VAL A 79 -5.01 9.24 17.19
N ALA A 80 -5.44 10.49 16.96
CA ALA A 80 -6.82 10.92 17.09
C ALA A 80 -7.27 11.58 15.79
N ILE A 81 -8.37 11.07 15.24
CA ILE A 81 -8.92 11.51 13.95
C ILE A 81 -10.34 12.00 14.16
N GLN A 82 -10.64 13.15 13.55
CA GLN A 82 -11.98 13.64 13.35
C GLN A 82 -12.10 14.10 11.89
N ARG A 83 -12.83 13.32 11.10
CA ARG A 83 -13.04 13.60 9.67
C ARG A 83 -13.95 14.84 9.48
N PRO A 84 -13.78 15.58 8.38
CA PRO A 84 -12.78 15.35 7.32
C PRO A 84 -11.43 16.03 7.59
N ASN A 85 -11.25 16.80 8.68
CA ASN A 85 -10.26 17.87 8.71
C ASN A 85 -9.52 18.10 10.04
N ARG A 86 -9.55 17.14 10.96
CA ARG A 86 -8.81 17.23 12.23
C ARG A 86 -8.06 15.94 12.49
N LEU A 87 -6.76 16.07 12.75
CA LEU A 87 -5.90 14.96 13.09
C LEU A 87 -4.88 15.43 14.13
N ARG A 88 -4.66 14.59 15.14
CA ARG A 88 -3.59 14.74 16.11
C ARG A 88 -2.81 13.43 16.19
N VAL A 89 -1.49 13.54 16.12
CA VAL A 89 -0.58 12.43 16.38
C VAL A 89 0.38 12.89 17.46
N ASP A 90 0.54 12.09 18.50
CA ASP A 90 1.64 12.24 19.45
C ASP A 90 2.47 10.96 19.37
N SER A 91 3.73 11.08 18.94
CA SER A 91 4.65 9.94 18.78
C SER A 91 5.91 10.13 19.61
N ARG A 92 6.42 9.01 20.11
CA ARG A 92 7.67 8.94 20.87
C ARG A 92 8.38 7.64 20.58
N GLY A 93 9.67 7.71 20.34
CA GLY A 93 10.52 6.55 20.08
C GLY A 93 11.99 6.86 20.34
N ASP A 94 12.86 5.96 19.90
CA ASP A 94 14.31 6.07 20.10
C ASP A 94 14.90 7.33 19.45
N VAL A 95 14.37 7.73 18.29
CA VAL A 95 14.92 8.82 17.47
C VAL A 95 14.09 10.09 17.47
N ALA A 96 12.81 10.04 17.89
CA ALA A 96 11.89 11.17 17.81
C ALA A 96 10.97 11.26 19.04
N ASN A 97 10.57 12.49 19.38
CA ASN A 97 9.49 12.78 20.32
C ASN A 97 8.75 14.00 19.78
N GLU A 98 7.64 13.77 19.10
CA GLU A 98 7.02 14.75 18.22
C GLU A 98 5.49 14.71 18.29
N SER A 99 4.88 15.84 17.95
CA SER A 99 3.43 15.94 17.79
C SER A 99 3.08 16.57 16.45
N TYR A 100 2.03 16.06 15.82
CA TYR A 100 1.43 16.63 14.62
C TYR A 100 0.00 17.12 14.91
N TYR A 101 -0.33 18.31 14.41
CA TYR A 101 -1.63 18.94 14.54
C TYR A 101 -2.15 19.38 13.18
N TYR A 102 -3.28 18.84 12.76
CA TYR A 102 -3.99 19.27 11.57
C TYR A 102 -5.38 19.81 11.92
N ASN A 103 -5.72 20.97 11.35
CA ASN A 103 -6.94 21.71 11.67
C ASN A 103 -7.82 22.06 10.46
N GLY A 104 -7.56 21.45 9.30
CA GLY A 104 -8.30 21.72 8.06
C GLY A 104 -7.74 22.86 7.22
N LYS A 105 -6.62 23.46 7.64
CA LYS A 105 -5.95 24.55 6.90
C LYS A 105 -4.44 24.43 6.94
N ARG A 106 -3.91 23.98 8.07
CA ARG A 106 -2.47 23.85 8.32
C ARG A 106 -2.19 22.56 9.06
N ILE A 107 -1.07 21.93 8.72
CA ILE A 107 -0.43 20.95 9.58
C ILE A 107 0.73 21.63 10.32
N THR A 108 0.87 21.33 11.60
CA THR A 108 1.97 21.77 12.45
C THR A 108 2.69 20.56 13.01
N HIS A 109 3.99 20.50 12.80
CA HIS A 109 4.88 19.55 13.44
C HIS A 109 5.57 20.26 14.61
N PHE A 110 5.57 19.65 15.79
CA PHE A 110 6.27 20.10 16.97
C PHE A 110 7.25 19.02 17.43
N ASP A 111 8.54 19.36 17.45
CA ASP A 111 9.59 18.50 18.00
C ASP A 111 9.83 18.89 19.47
N HIS A 112 9.48 17.99 20.39
CA HIS A 112 9.61 18.21 21.82
C HIS A 112 11.06 18.19 22.29
N ARG A 113 11.98 17.56 21.55
CA ARG A 113 13.40 17.45 21.95
C ARG A 113 14.11 18.78 21.74
N SER A 114 13.86 19.43 20.62
CA SER A 114 14.44 20.73 20.29
C SER A 114 13.58 21.91 20.74
N ASN A 115 12.33 21.67 21.15
CA ASN A 115 11.33 22.69 21.46
C ASN A 115 11.12 23.66 20.28
N THR A 116 11.01 23.10 19.08
CA THR A 116 10.80 23.86 17.84
C THR A 116 9.55 23.37 17.11
N TYR A 117 8.92 24.24 16.32
CA TYR A 117 7.78 23.87 15.49
C TYR A 117 7.90 24.43 14.07
N ALA A 118 7.29 23.71 13.13
CA ALA A 118 7.09 24.17 11.77
C ALA A 118 5.62 23.97 11.38
N SER A 119 5.07 24.92 10.63
CA SER A 119 3.68 24.83 10.17
C SER A 119 3.57 25.19 8.70
N VAL A 120 2.91 24.34 7.91
CA VAL A 120 2.66 24.57 6.48
C VAL A 120 1.15 24.62 6.19
N LYS A 121 0.76 25.36 5.16
CA LYS A 121 -0.63 25.33 4.65
C LYS A 121 -0.81 24.04 3.84
N VAL A 122 -1.92 23.36 4.05
CA VAL A 122 -2.28 22.11 3.35
C VAL A 122 -3.75 22.16 2.96
N PRO A 123 -4.21 21.30 2.04
CA PRO A 123 -5.61 21.18 1.67
C PRO A 123 -6.57 20.94 2.85
N ALA A 124 -7.87 21.08 2.60
CA ALA A 124 -8.89 21.17 3.63
C ALA A 124 -9.40 19.84 4.20
N THR A 125 -9.02 18.71 3.59
CA THR A 125 -9.36 17.36 4.04
C THR A 125 -8.10 16.58 4.43
N ILE A 126 -8.24 15.60 5.32
CA ILE A 126 -7.15 14.70 5.75
C ILE A 126 -6.55 14.00 4.53
N ASP A 127 -7.39 13.40 3.67
CA ASP A 127 -6.98 12.69 2.46
C ASP A 127 -6.08 13.58 1.58
N ALA A 128 -6.57 14.76 1.22
CA ALA A 128 -5.81 15.69 0.37
C ALA A 128 -4.59 16.29 1.08
N ALA A 129 -4.61 16.40 2.42
CA ALA A 129 -3.45 16.83 3.19
C ALA A 129 -2.35 15.76 3.21
N ILE A 130 -2.70 14.47 3.33
CA ILE A 130 -1.75 13.36 3.25
C ILE A 130 -1.15 13.30 1.83
N ASP A 131 -1.98 13.36 0.80
CA ASP A 131 -1.51 13.37 -0.60
C ASP A 131 -0.55 14.54 -0.89
N PHE A 132 -0.88 15.72 -0.36
CA PHE A 132 -0.04 16.91 -0.47
C PHE A 132 1.31 16.71 0.24
N LEU A 133 1.32 16.14 1.44
CA LEU A 133 2.55 15.89 2.19
C LEU A 133 3.45 14.85 1.52
N ALA A 134 2.87 13.77 1.00
CA ALA A 134 3.59 12.77 0.24
C ALA A 134 4.20 13.38 -1.04
N THR A 135 3.43 14.16 -1.79
CA THR A 135 3.87 14.72 -3.07
C THR A 135 4.89 15.86 -2.91
N GLN A 136 4.69 16.76 -1.95
CA GLN A 136 5.51 17.97 -1.81
C GLN A 136 6.73 17.78 -0.90
N TYR A 137 6.65 16.85 0.06
CA TYR A 137 7.69 16.66 1.08
C TYR A 137 8.20 15.22 1.18
N GLY A 138 7.67 14.28 0.39
CA GLY A 138 8.03 12.86 0.50
C GLY A 138 7.62 12.25 1.85
N LEU A 139 6.70 12.90 2.58
CA LEU A 139 6.30 12.48 3.92
C LEU A 139 5.09 11.56 3.82
N THR A 140 5.32 10.27 4.00
CA THR A 140 4.27 9.24 4.08
C THR A 140 4.29 8.63 5.48
N PRO A 141 3.45 9.11 6.42
CA PRO A 141 3.40 8.56 7.76
C PRO A 141 3.00 7.08 7.74
N PRO A 142 3.57 6.24 8.61
CA PRO A 142 3.09 4.88 8.81
C PRO A 142 1.59 4.89 9.15
N LEU A 143 0.85 3.92 8.61
CA LEU A 143 -0.58 3.75 8.86
C LEU A 143 -1.46 4.92 8.37
N ALA A 144 -0.95 5.79 7.50
CA ALA A 144 -1.72 6.92 6.95
C ALA A 144 -3.01 6.47 6.24
N ASP A 145 -3.00 5.28 5.62
CA ASP A 145 -4.17 4.70 4.95
C ASP A 145 -5.40 4.65 5.86
N LEU A 146 -5.21 4.33 7.15
CA LEU A 146 -6.32 4.24 8.12
C LEU A 146 -7.03 5.59 8.34
N ALA A 147 -6.37 6.71 8.02
CA ALA A 147 -6.91 8.05 8.19
C ALA A 147 -7.77 8.53 7.01
N TYR A 148 -7.61 7.94 5.82
CA TYR A 148 -8.41 8.28 4.63
C TYR A 148 -9.90 8.06 4.87
N LYS A 149 -10.77 8.76 4.14
CA LYS A 149 -12.22 8.54 4.24
C LYS A 149 -12.62 7.13 3.77
N ASP A 150 -11.89 6.56 2.83
CA ASP A 150 -12.07 5.21 2.29
C ASP A 150 -10.77 4.41 2.43
N PRO A 151 -10.48 3.88 3.63
CA PRO A 151 -9.24 3.15 3.94
C PRO A 151 -9.26 1.70 3.44
#